data_AF-A0A969TDN3-F1
#
_entry.id   AF-A0A969TDN3-F1
#
_cell.length_a   1.000
_cell.length_b   1.000
_cell.length_c   1.000
_cell.angle_alpha   90.00
_cell.angle_beta   90.00
_cell.angle_gamma   90.00
#
_symmetry.space_group_name_H-M   'P 1'
#
loop_
_entity.id
_entity.type
_entity.pdbx_description
1 polymer ?
#
loop_
_entity_poly.entity_id
_entity_poly.type
_entity_poly.pdbx_seq_one_letter_code
_entity_poly.pdbx_strand_id
1 'polypeptide(L)'
;MPEAYRAELEIYGLKNQFVHSIALKIYQGSKLSHQMLPQHTKGLRQPELEAYIQKLLSHLEAEYGIDCLGLIYWLNPIDCPECSKNRD
;
A
#
# COMPACT_ATOMS: atom_id res chain seq x y z
N MET A 1 -18.79 -5.22 -19.79
CA MET A 1 -17.38 -5.59 -19.56
C MET A 1 -17.18 -5.64 -18.05
N PRO A 2 -16.54 -6.67 -17.49
CA PRO A 2 -16.15 -6.62 -16.08
C PRO A 2 -15.28 -5.38 -15.86
N GLU A 3 -15.56 -4.63 -14.80
CA GLU A 3 -14.79 -3.44 -14.47
C GLU A 3 -13.36 -3.85 -14.10
N ALA A 4 -12.36 -3.18 -14.67
CA ALA A 4 -10.96 -3.47 -14.41
C ALA A 4 -10.60 -3.21 -12.94
N TYR A 5 -9.72 -4.06 -12.39
CA TYR A 5 -9.17 -3.84 -11.06
C TYR A 5 -8.05 -2.81 -11.08
N ARG A 6 -7.93 -2.04 -10.01
CA ARG A 6 -6.85 -1.06 -9.80
C ARG A 6 -6.38 -1.12 -8.36
N ALA A 7 -5.06 -1.13 -8.17
CA ALA A 7 -4.45 -1.02 -6.85
C ALA A 7 -3.89 0.39 -6.59
N GLU A 8 -4.05 0.86 -5.36
CA GLU A 8 -3.43 2.08 -4.84
C GLU A 8 -2.64 1.75 -3.58
N LEU A 9 -1.40 2.23 -3.52
CA LEU A 9 -0.51 1.99 -2.40
C LEU A 9 -0.33 3.28 -1.60
N GLU A 10 -0.51 3.21 -0.29
CA GLU A 10 -0.26 4.32 0.62
C GLU A 10 0.94 3.97 1.49
N ILE A 11 2.00 4.76 1.39
CA ILE A 11 3.24 4.60 2.12
C ILE A 11 3.34 5.71 3.15
N TYR A 12 3.25 5.35 4.43
CA TYR A 12 3.45 6.27 5.53
C TYR A 12 4.93 6.29 5.87
N GLY A 13 5.60 7.42 5.67
CA GLY A 13 7.05 7.51 5.88
C GLY A 13 7.69 8.67 5.17
N LEU A 14 9.02 8.69 5.21
CA LEU A 14 9.84 9.69 4.54
C LEU A 14 10.52 9.04 3.33
N LYS A 15 10.24 9.59 2.14
CA LYS A 15 10.81 9.11 0.88
C LYS A 15 12.33 9.06 0.96
N ASN A 16 12.91 7.94 0.54
CA ASN A 16 14.35 7.65 0.58
C ASN A 16 14.98 7.60 2.00
N GLN A 17 14.19 7.54 3.08
CA GLN A 17 14.73 7.41 4.44
C GLN A 17 14.23 6.15 5.12
N PHE A 18 12.95 6.14 5.49
CA PHE A 18 12.32 5.02 6.17
C PHE A 18 10.83 4.97 5.86
N VAL A 19 10.32 3.75 5.80
CA VAL A 19 8.90 3.46 5.72
C VAL A 19 8.43 3.03 7.09
N HIS A 20 7.42 3.72 7.60
CA HIS A 20 6.80 3.44 8.88
C HIS A 20 5.71 2.37 8.76
N SER A 21 4.82 2.54 7.79
CA SER A 21 3.77 1.57 7.47
C SER A 21 3.34 1.67 6.01
N ILE A 22 2.70 0.61 5.51
CA ILE A 22 2.17 0.53 4.14
C ILE A 22 0.73 0.05 4.19
N ALA A 23 -0.16 0.71 3.45
CA ALA A 23 -1.53 0.28 3.22
C ALA A 23 -1.80 0.08 1.72
N LEU A 24 -2.77 -0.76 1.40
CA LEU A 24 -3.15 -1.09 0.03
C LEU A 24 -4.67 -1.01 -0.10
N LYS A 25 -5.14 -0.38 -1.17
CA LYS A 25 -6.55 -0.35 -1.56
C LYS A 25 -6.70 -0.92 -2.96
N ILE A 26 -7.65 -1.82 -3.14
CA ILE A 26 -7.97 -2.40 -4.45
C ILE A 26 -9.39 -1.98 -4.80
N TYR A 27 -9.54 -1.42 -6.00
CA TYR A 27 -10.81 -0.95 -6.55
C TYR A 27 -11.21 -1.84 -7.72
N GLN A 28 -12.51 -2.08 -7.87
CA GLN A 28 -13.12 -2.65 -9.07
C GLN A 28 -13.99 -1.55 -9.69
N GLY A 29 -13.53 -0.97 -10.79
CA GLY A 29 -14.14 0.26 -11.31
C GLY A 29 -14.06 1.41 -10.30
N SER A 30 -15.21 1.96 -9.89
CA SER A 30 -15.28 3.03 -8.87
C SER A 30 -15.50 2.53 -7.44
N LYS A 31 -15.66 1.22 -7.23
CA LYS A 31 -15.97 0.63 -5.93
C LYS A 31 -14.72 0.11 -5.25
N LEU A 32 -14.55 0.43 -3.97
CA LEU A 32 -13.53 -0.18 -3.13
C LEU A 32 -13.89 -1.66 -2.91
N SER A 33 -13.04 -2.56 -3.37
CA SER A 33 -13.24 -4.01 -3.30
C SER A 33 -12.49 -4.61 -2.11
N HIS A 34 -11.22 -4.24 -1.92
CA HIS A 34 -10.40 -4.70 -0.81
C HIS A 34 -9.60 -3.56 -0.21
N GLN A 35 -9.38 -3.62 1.10
CA GLN A 35 -8.54 -2.67 1.81
C GLN A 35 -7.68 -3.42 2.84
N MET A 36 -6.37 -3.25 2.72
CA MET A 36 -5.41 -3.61 3.74
C MET A 36 -5.12 -2.37 4.59
N LEU A 37 -5.41 -2.46 5.88
CA LEU A 37 -5.03 -1.42 6.85
C LEU A 37 -3.50 -1.25 6.90
N PRO A 38 -2.99 -0.08 7.32
CA PRO A 38 -1.55 0.16 7.41
C PRO A 38 -0.82 -0.90 8.22
N GLN A 39 0.06 -1.64 7.56
CA GLN A 39 0.94 -2.63 8.16
C GLN A 39 2.25 -1.96 8.54
N HIS A 40 2.61 -1.98 9.83
CA HIS A 40 3.86 -1.40 10.31
C HIS A 40 5.07 -2.20 9.81
N THR A 41 6.00 -1.50 9.17
CA THR A 41 7.13 -2.08 8.46
C THR A 41 8.41 -2.12 9.29
N LYS A 42 8.36 -1.72 10.57
CA LYS A 42 9.53 -1.60 11.46
C LYS A 42 10.68 -0.77 10.89
N GLY A 43 10.42 0.15 9.96
CA GLY A 43 11.43 1.04 9.38
C GLY A 43 12.11 0.52 8.11
N LEU A 44 11.40 -0.18 7.21
CA LEU A 44 11.96 -0.60 5.91
C LEU A 44 12.64 0.56 5.18
N ARG A 45 13.81 0.29 4.61
CA ARG A 45 14.53 1.22 3.73
C ARG A 45 14.04 1.09 2.29
N GLN A 46 14.41 2.06 1.45
CA GLN A 46 14.04 2.11 0.03
C GLN A 46 14.21 0.78 -0.74
N PRO A 47 15.36 0.06 -0.69
CA PRO A 47 15.51 -1.19 -1.43
C PRO A 47 14.59 -2.31 -0.92
N GLU A 48 14.29 -2.31 0.38
CA GLU A 48 13.39 -3.31 0.96
C GLU A 48 11.93 -2.99 0.62
N LEU A 49 11.58 -1.69 0.57
CA LEU A 49 10.29 -1.23 0.04
C LEU A 49 10.13 -1.62 -1.43
N GLU A 50 11.14 -1.45 -2.26
CA GLU A 50 11.09 -1.84 -3.67
C GLU A 50 10.87 -3.35 -3.83
N ALA A 51 11.61 -4.17 -3.07
CA ALA A 51 11.42 -5.62 -3.03
C ALA A 51 10.00 -6.00 -2.57
N TYR A 52 9.47 -5.30 -1.55
CA TYR A 52 8.10 -5.48 -1.09
C TYR A 52 7.08 -5.15 -2.18
N ILE A 53 7.24 -4.02 -2.87
CA ILE A 53 6.35 -3.59 -3.96
C ILE A 53 6.38 -4.60 -5.11
N GLN A 54 7.55 -5.10 -5.49
CA GLN A 54 7.68 -6.11 -6.54
C GLN A 54 6.93 -7.40 -6.17
N LYS A 55 7.10 -7.88 -4.93
CA LYS A 55 6.37 -9.06 -4.45
C LYS A 55 4.85 -8.79 -4.42
N LEU A 56 4.44 -7.60 -3.98
CA LEU A 56 3.04 -7.20 -3.93
C LEU A 56 2.42 -7.18 -5.34
N LEU A 57 3.13 -6.62 -6.32
CA LEU A 57 2.71 -6.62 -7.72
C LEU A 57 2.52 -8.05 -8.26
N SER A 58 3.44 -8.97 -8.00
CA SER A 58 3.26 -10.37 -8.42
C SER A 58 2.02 -11.03 -7.81
N HIS A 59 1.69 -10.71 -6.56
CA HIS A 59 0.46 -11.18 -5.93
C HIS A 59 -0.80 -10.55 -6.55
N LEU A 60 -0.77 -9.24 -6.80
CA LEU A 60 -1.87 -8.50 -7.40
C LEU A 60 -2.16 -8.93 -8.84
N GLU A 61 -1.12 -9.25 -9.61
CA GLU A 61 -1.23 -9.79 -10.96
C GLU A 61 -1.91 -11.17 -10.93
N ALA A 62 -1.43 -12.07 -10.06
CA ALA A 62 -1.95 -13.43 -9.96
C ALA A 62 -3.40 -13.50 -9.48
N GLU A 63 -3.80 -12.67 -8.52
CA GLU A 63 -5.15 -12.71 -7.91
C GLU A 63 -6.16 -11.80 -8.62
N TYR A 64 -5.75 -10.63 -9.08
CA TYR A 64 -6.65 -9.58 -9.59
C TYR A 64 -6.36 -9.17 -11.03
N GLY A 65 -5.30 -9.69 -11.65
CA GLY A 65 -4.86 -9.27 -12.99
C GLY A 65 -4.33 -7.84 -13.03
N ILE A 66 -3.83 -7.32 -11.91
CA ILE A 66 -3.26 -5.97 -11.82
C ILE A 66 -1.74 -6.07 -12.02
N ASP A 67 -1.23 -5.63 -13.17
CA ASP A 67 0.20 -5.61 -13.50
C ASP A 67 0.92 -4.33 -13.03
N CYS A 68 0.19 -3.29 -12.64
CA CYS A 68 0.75 -2.02 -12.21
C CYS A 68 -0.04 -1.34 -11.07
N LEU A 69 0.66 -0.62 -10.19
CA LEU A 69 0.04 0.23 -9.17
C LEU A 69 -0.45 1.51 -9.84
N GLY A 70 -1.73 1.84 -9.68
CA GLY A 70 -2.33 3.03 -10.28
C GLY A 70 -1.80 4.32 -9.67
N LEU A 71 -1.74 4.39 -8.34
CA LEU A 71 -1.16 5.52 -7.61
C LEU A 71 -0.39 5.04 -6.37
N ILE A 72 0.71 5.72 -6.07
CA ILE A 72 1.51 5.53 -4.86
C ILE A 72 1.52 6.85 -4.11
N TYR A 73 0.89 6.90 -2.94
CA TYR A 73 0.82 8.07 -2.09
C TYR A 73 1.88 7.98 -0.99
N TRP A 74 2.62 9.07 -0.78
CA TRP A 74 3.50 9.22 0.37
C TRP A 74 2.81 10.11 1.41
N LEU A 75 2.57 9.56 2.58
CA LEU A 75 1.83 10.19 3.68
C LEU A 75 2.76 10.36 4.88
N ASN A 76 2.46 11.32 5.77
CA ASN A 76 3.27 11.49 6.97
C ASN A 76 3.09 10.27 7.89
N PRO A 77 4.18 9.79 8.53
CA PRO A 77 4.10 8.66 9.44
C PRO A 77 3.21 8.92 10.66
N ILE A 78 3.06 10.19 11.06
CA ILE A 78 2.21 10.60 12.19
C ILE A 78 0.72 10.39 11.88
N ASP A 79 0.34 10.44 10.60
CA ASP A 79 -1.05 10.26 10.16
C ASP A 79 -1.43 8.77 10.06
N CYS A 80 -0.58 7.84 10.52
CA CYS A 80 -0.88 6.43 10.54
C CYS A 80 -2.09 6.15 11.47
N PRO A 81 -3.25 5.71 10.95
CA PRO A 81 -4.45 5.49 11.76
C PRO A 81 -4.26 4.36 12.79
N GLU A 82 -3.39 3.39 12.51
CA GLU A 82 -3.10 2.29 13.44
C GLU A 82 -2.24 2.75 14.63
N CYS A 83 -1.37 3.76 14.47
CA CYS A 83 -0.66 4.37 15.60
C CYS A 83 -1.58 5.19 16.51
N SER A 84 -2.58 5.83 15.93
CA SER A 84 -3.54 6.65 16.69
C SER A 84 -4.48 5.81 17.54
N LYS A 85 -4.77 4.56 17.13
CA LYS A 85 -5.61 3.62 17.90
C LYS A 85 -4.90 3.01 19.12
N ASN A 86 -3.55 2.98 19.12
CA ASN A 86 -2.74 2.36 20.18
C ASN A 86 -2.33 3.34 21.30
N ARG A 87 -3.07 4.45 21.47
CA ARG A 87 -2.79 5.51 22.46
C ARG A 87 -3.78 5.52 23.65
N ASP A 88 -4.48 4.41 23.88
CA ASP A 88 -5.32 4.20 25.08
C ASP A 88 -4.58 3.38 26.14
#